data_AF-A0A9E5EAY7-F1
#
_entry.id   AF-A0A9E5EAY7-F1
#
_cell.length_a   1.000
_cell.length_b   1.000
_cell.length_c   1.000
_cell.angle_alpha   90.00
_cell.angle_beta   90.00
_cell.angle_gamma   90.00
#
_symmetry.space_group_name_H-M   'P 1'
#
loop_
_entity.id
_entity.type
_entity.pdbx_description
1 polymer ?
#
loop_
_entity_poly.entity_id
_entity_poly.type
_entity_poly.pdbx_seq_one_letter_code
_entity_poly.pdbx_strand_id
1 'polypeptide(L)'
;MHTPFSLTADFRIQVVTLDCPQYPKRLLDLSDPPQKLFYVGDIGLLAQPMLAIVGARKASFAGIRLAQYFSSTLGLAGYHIISGMAYGIDGAAHQSILDLNAAPKTIAVCGNGLDRTYPPEHRELAARIAMNGLLLSEYPPGTRPKGFHFPRRNRIIAALSLGVVVIEAAQKSGSLITAYLASALGREVFVLPGSISSPLFEGSHQLIQEGAKLVRHAQDVLEELPNVYLH
;
A
#
# COMPACT_ATOMS: atom_id res chain seq x y z
N MET A 1 -21.12 -5.00 24.86
CA MET A 1 -20.56 -3.65 24.61
C MET A 1 -19.08 -3.81 24.29
N HIS A 2 -18.69 -3.75 23.03
CA HIS A 2 -17.28 -3.89 22.64
C HIS A 2 -16.54 -2.58 22.92
N THR A 3 -15.66 -2.59 23.90
CA THR A 3 -14.66 -1.54 24.09
C THR A 3 -13.83 -1.42 22.79
N PRO A 4 -13.63 -0.21 22.25
CA PRO A 4 -12.74 -0.05 21.10
C PRO A 4 -11.31 -0.38 21.54
N PHE A 5 -10.70 -1.39 20.93
CA PHE A 5 -9.23 -1.50 20.93
C PHE A 5 -8.68 -0.18 20.42
N SER A 6 -7.85 0.45 21.24
CA SER A 6 -7.17 1.67 20.87
C SER A 6 -5.71 1.32 20.68
N LEU A 7 -5.20 1.52 19.46
CA LEU A 7 -3.79 1.36 19.12
C LEU A 7 -2.88 2.11 20.13
N THR A 8 -3.37 3.15 20.79
CA THR A 8 -2.62 3.96 21.76
C THR A 8 -2.42 3.30 23.13
N ALA A 9 -3.20 2.27 23.49
CA ALA A 9 -3.02 1.58 24.77
C ALA A 9 -1.76 0.71 24.76
N ASP A 10 -1.44 0.12 23.60
CA ASP A 10 -0.36 -0.85 23.46
C ASP A 10 0.83 -0.30 22.64
N PHE A 11 0.63 0.72 21.81
CA PHE A 11 1.67 1.29 20.96
C PHE A 11 1.74 2.81 21.02
N ARG A 12 2.96 3.35 21.12
CA ARG A 12 3.20 4.80 21.07
C ARG A 12 3.17 5.30 19.63
N ILE A 13 2.28 6.25 19.35
CA ILE A 13 2.29 6.99 18.08
C ILE A 13 3.46 7.98 18.12
N GLN A 14 4.35 7.85 17.14
CA GLN A 14 5.49 8.71 16.95
C GLN A 14 5.26 9.64 15.76
N VAL A 15 6.12 10.65 15.61
CA VAL A 15 6.05 11.62 14.51
C VAL A 15 7.43 11.79 13.88
N VAL A 16 7.47 11.85 12.55
CA VAL A 16 8.63 12.30 11.78
C VAL A 16 8.21 13.52 10.96
N THR A 17 9.06 14.53 10.94
CA THR A 17 8.83 15.80 10.23
C THR A 17 9.78 15.94 9.06
N LEU A 18 9.45 16.82 8.10
CA LEU A 18 10.19 16.98 6.84
C LEU A 18 11.69 17.26 7.02
N ASP A 19 12.06 17.91 8.12
CA ASP A 19 13.42 18.28 8.51
C ASP A 19 14.21 17.15 9.20
N CYS A 20 13.56 16.05 9.55
CA CYS A 20 14.22 14.90 10.16
C CYS A 20 15.02 14.08 9.13
N PRO A 21 16.24 13.62 9.46
CA PRO A 21 17.02 12.73 8.60
C PRO A 21 16.29 11.42 8.21
N GLN A 22 15.39 10.94 9.07
CA GLN A 22 14.58 9.74 8.87
C GLN A 22 13.37 9.98 7.96
N TYR A 23 13.11 11.23 7.54
CA TYR A 23 12.01 11.52 6.65
C TYR A 23 12.26 10.84 5.28
N PRO A 24 11.27 10.09 4.75
CA PRO A 24 11.45 9.33 3.53
C PRO A 24 11.62 10.26 2.32
N LYS A 25 12.85 10.33 1.79
CA LYS A 25 13.22 11.22 0.67
C LYS A 25 12.33 11.06 -0.57
N ARG A 26 11.83 9.85 -0.85
CA ARG A 26 10.92 9.61 -1.98
C ARG A 26 9.61 10.40 -1.90
N LEU A 27 9.18 10.84 -0.71
CA LEU A 27 8.01 11.71 -0.60
C LEU A 27 8.27 13.13 -1.10
N LEU A 28 9.53 13.54 -1.26
CA LEU A 28 9.89 14.84 -1.83
C LEU A 28 9.62 14.92 -3.33
N ASP A 29 9.37 13.78 -3.99
CA ASP A 29 8.94 13.73 -5.39
C ASP A 29 7.49 14.25 -5.56
N LEU A 30 6.71 14.32 -4.46
CA LEU A 30 5.38 14.90 -4.45
C LEU A 30 5.47 16.43 -4.54
N SER A 31 4.53 17.06 -5.26
CA SER A 31 4.40 18.52 -5.27
C SER A 31 3.99 19.10 -3.91
N ASP A 32 3.39 18.29 -3.04
CA ASP A 32 2.83 18.68 -1.75
C ASP A 32 3.28 17.72 -0.60
N PRO A 33 4.60 17.53 -0.37
CA PRO A 33 5.09 16.50 0.55
C PRO A 33 4.50 16.67 1.97
N PRO A 34 4.06 15.58 2.63
CA PRO A 34 3.53 15.64 4.00
C PRO A 34 4.53 16.30 4.95
N GLN A 35 4.16 17.41 5.58
CA GLN A 35 5.07 18.10 6.52
C GLN A 35 5.34 17.28 7.78
N LYS A 36 4.38 16.42 8.16
CA LYS A 36 4.46 15.51 9.30
C LYS A 36 3.85 14.17 8.90
N LEU A 37 4.48 13.10 9.37
CA LEU A 37 3.94 11.75 9.32
C LEU A 37 3.90 11.18 10.72
N PHE A 38 2.75 10.64 11.08
CA PHE A 38 2.52 9.89 12.29
C PHE A 38 2.71 8.42 11.98
N TYR A 39 3.38 7.69 12.88
CA TYR A 39 3.65 6.28 12.66
C TYR A 39 3.61 5.45 13.93
N VAL A 40 3.40 4.15 13.73
CA VAL A 40 3.53 3.09 14.75
C VAL A 40 4.24 1.91 14.10
N GLY A 41 5.30 1.41 14.75
CA GLY A 41 6.16 0.35 14.22
C GLY A 41 7.52 0.90 13.78
N ASP A 42 8.15 0.22 12.82
CA ASP A 42 9.53 0.51 12.40
C ASP A 42 9.59 1.49 11.21
N ILE A 43 10.01 2.73 11.48
CA ILE A 43 10.19 3.76 10.44
C ILE A 43 11.37 3.47 9.51
N GLY A 44 12.34 2.66 9.94
CA GLY A 44 13.52 2.27 9.15
C GLY A 44 13.15 1.52 7.88
N LEU A 45 11.98 0.88 7.84
CA LEU A 45 11.43 0.20 6.65
C LEU A 45 11.25 1.15 5.47
N LEU A 46 11.07 2.46 5.70
CA LEU A 46 10.91 3.44 4.63
C LEU A 46 12.21 3.75 3.86
N ALA A 47 13.36 3.33 4.39
CA ALA A 47 14.65 3.44 3.70
C ALA A 47 14.87 2.31 2.67
N GLN A 48 14.08 1.23 2.74
CA GLN A 48 14.24 0.05 1.89
C GLN A 48 13.35 0.09 0.64
N PRO A 49 13.71 -0.66 -0.42
CA PRO A 49 12.86 -0.85 -1.59
C PRO A 49 11.50 -1.44 -1.23
N MET A 50 10.44 -0.92 -1.85
CA MET A 50 9.09 -1.40 -1.64
C MET A 50 8.22 -1.28 -2.88
N LEU A 51 7.24 -2.16 -2.99
CA LEU A 51 6.26 -2.19 -4.06
C LEU A 51 4.87 -2.01 -3.49
N ALA A 52 4.04 -1.23 -4.18
CA ALA A 52 2.65 -1.09 -3.80
C ALA A 52 1.83 -2.22 -4.40
N ILE A 53 0.91 -2.79 -3.61
CA ILE A 53 -0.11 -3.71 -4.13
C ILE A 53 -1.47 -3.12 -3.79
N VAL A 54 -2.26 -2.82 -4.82
CA VAL A 54 -3.55 -2.13 -4.69
C VAL A 54 -4.61 -2.78 -5.55
N GLY A 55 -5.88 -2.59 -5.18
CA GLY A 55 -6.98 -3.02 -6.02
C GLY A 55 -8.35 -2.89 -5.39
N ALA A 56 -9.27 -3.72 -5.85
CA ALA A 56 -10.68 -3.68 -5.48
C ALA A 56 -10.89 -3.92 -3.99
N ARG A 57 -11.74 -3.09 -3.38
CA ARG A 57 -12.22 -3.30 -1.99
C ARG A 57 -13.17 -4.50 -1.89
N LYS A 58 -13.98 -4.70 -2.93
CA LYS A 58 -14.82 -5.88 -3.14
C LYS A 58 -14.15 -6.74 -4.20
N ALA A 59 -13.02 -7.33 -3.82
CA ALA A 59 -12.23 -8.17 -4.71
C ALA A 59 -12.90 -9.53 -4.97
N SER A 60 -12.61 -10.13 -6.11
CA SER A 60 -12.97 -11.52 -6.36
C SER A 60 -12.12 -12.46 -5.50
N PHE A 61 -12.57 -13.71 -5.31
CA PHE A 61 -11.77 -14.72 -4.63
C PHE A 61 -10.42 -14.94 -5.32
N ALA A 62 -10.41 -14.96 -6.66
CA ALA A 62 -9.19 -15.04 -7.45
C ALA A 62 -8.29 -13.82 -7.22
N GLY A 63 -8.86 -12.60 -7.18
CA GLY A 63 -8.15 -11.37 -6.88
C GLY A 63 -7.46 -11.41 -5.51
N ILE A 64 -8.13 -11.90 -4.47
CA ILE A 64 -7.53 -12.09 -3.14
C ILE A 64 -6.34 -13.06 -3.21
N ARG A 65 -6.49 -14.20 -3.89
CA ARG A 65 -5.40 -15.18 -4.05
C ARG A 65 -4.22 -14.59 -4.82
N LEU A 66 -4.48 -13.84 -5.88
CA LEU A 66 -3.45 -13.15 -6.67
C LEU A 66 -2.73 -12.08 -5.85
N ALA A 67 -3.45 -11.29 -5.06
CA ALA A 67 -2.84 -10.32 -4.14
C ALA A 67 -1.88 -11.00 -3.16
N GLN A 68 -2.30 -12.12 -2.56
CA GLN A 68 -1.46 -12.91 -1.65
C GLN A 68 -0.23 -13.48 -2.37
N TYR A 69 -0.42 -14.05 -3.56
CA TYR A 69 0.66 -14.60 -4.37
C TYR A 69 1.70 -13.54 -4.78
N PHE A 70 1.26 -12.42 -5.36
CA PHE A 70 2.17 -11.35 -5.77
C PHE A 70 2.90 -10.75 -4.56
N SER A 71 2.16 -10.46 -3.49
CA SER A 71 2.71 -9.87 -2.27
C SER A 71 3.76 -10.78 -1.63
N SER A 72 3.46 -12.06 -1.43
CA SER A 72 4.44 -13.00 -0.88
C SER A 72 5.64 -13.20 -1.79
N THR A 73 5.45 -13.35 -3.10
CA THR A 73 6.54 -13.60 -4.05
C THR A 73 7.49 -12.41 -4.15
N LEU A 74 6.93 -11.19 -4.28
CA LEU A 74 7.73 -9.95 -4.31
C LEU A 74 8.40 -9.68 -2.97
N GLY A 75 7.72 -10.03 -1.86
CA GLY A 75 8.29 -10.03 -0.51
C GLY A 75 9.54 -10.91 -0.40
N LEU A 76 9.44 -12.16 -0.83
CA LEU A 76 10.55 -13.12 -0.81
C LEU A 76 11.68 -12.73 -1.77
N ALA A 77 11.39 -11.92 -2.79
CA ALA A 77 12.39 -11.31 -3.66
C ALA A 77 13.09 -10.07 -3.03
N GLY A 78 12.79 -9.73 -1.77
CA GLY A 78 13.49 -8.69 -1.01
C GLY A 78 12.76 -7.35 -0.91
N TYR A 79 11.56 -7.21 -1.47
CA TYR A 79 10.81 -5.96 -1.42
C TYR A 79 9.88 -5.91 -0.20
N HIS A 80 9.79 -4.76 0.46
CA HIS A 80 8.67 -4.52 1.37
C HIS A 80 7.37 -4.27 0.58
N ILE A 81 6.22 -4.55 1.19
CA ILE A 81 4.93 -4.32 0.54
C ILE A 81 4.20 -3.18 1.23
N ILE A 82 3.87 -2.15 0.45
CA ILE A 82 3.10 -0.99 0.90
C ILE A 82 1.67 -1.03 0.35
N SER A 83 0.68 -0.71 1.19
CA SER A 83 -0.71 -0.61 0.73
C SER A 83 -1.54 0.28 1.66
N GLY A 84 -2.84 0.37 1.38
CA GLY A 84 -3.75 1.34 1.94
C GLY A 84 -4.66 0.84 3.06
N MET A 85 -4.43 -0.35 3.60
CA MET A 85 -5.26 -0.95 4.65
C MET A 85 -6.75 -1.12 4.31
N ALA A 86 -7.16 -0.92 3.06
CA ALA A 86 -8.56 -1.08 2.67
C ALA A 86 -8.98 -2.56 2.69
N TYR A 87 -10.28 -2.85 2.64
CA TYR A 87 -10.74 -4.21 2.40
C TYR A 87 -10.21 -4.77 1.07
N GLY A 88 -10.35 -6.07 0.88
CA GLY A 88 -10.05 -6.72 -0.38
C GLY A 88 -8.54 -6.85 -0.61
N ILE A 89 -8.08 -6.34 -1.75
CA ILE A 89 -6.70 -6.53 -2.22
C ILE A 89 -5.66 -6.01 -1.21
N ASP A 90 -5.83 -4.80 -0.67
CA ASP A 90 -4.89 -4.20 0.28
C ASP A 90 -4.71 -5.08 1.53
N GLY A 91 -5.81 -5.51 2.14
CA GLY A 91 -5.80 -6.39 3.31
C GLY A 91 -5.14 -7.73 3.03
N ALA A 92 -5.43 -8.34 1.86
CA ALA A 92 -4.85 -9.61 1.44
C ALA A 92 -3.32 -9.51 1.23
N ALA A 93 -2.84 -8.40 0.67
CA ALA A 93 -1.42 -8.14 0.50
C ALA A 93 -0.71 -8.05 1.87
N HIS A 94 -1.21 -7.21 2.77
CA HIS A 94 -0.66 -7.08 4.13
C HIS A 94 -0.63 -8.42 4.87
N GLN A 95 -1.74 -9.15 4.84
CA GLN A 95 -1.88 -10.43 5.54
C GLN A 95 -0.82 -11.44 5.07
N SER A 96 -0.61 -11.54 3.75
CA SER A 96 0.36 -12.49 3.18
C SER A 96 1.79 -12.25 3.65
N ILE A 97 2.22 -10.98 3.78
CA ILE A 97 3.58 -10.66 4.26
C ILE A 97 3.73 -11.01 5.74
N LEU A 98 2.71 -10.74 6.54
CA LEU A 98 2.74 -11.06 7.96
C LEU A 98 2.76 -12.57 8.21
N ASP A 99 2.25 -13.38 7.28
CA ASP A 99 2.22 -14.84 7.39
C ASP A 99 3.51 -15.51 6.92
N LEU A 100 4.37 -14.81 6.18
CA LEU A 100 5.64 -15.36 5.68
C LEU A 100 6.65 -15.67 6.79
N ASN A 101 6.53 -15.07 7.97
CA ASN A 101 7.53 -15.15 9.05
C ASN A 101 8.98 -14.90 8.54
N ALA A 102 9.14 -13.97 7.61
CA ALA A 102 10.40 -13.69 6.93
C ALA A 102 10.87 -12.23 7.14
N ALA A 103 12.01 -11.90 6.55
CA ALA A 103 12.57 -10.55 6.53
C ALA A 103 11.65 -9.46 5.93
N PRO A 104 10.97 -9.65 4.77
CA PRO A 104 10.12 -8.61 4.21
C PRO A 104 9.00 -8.19 5.17
N LYS A 105 8.81 -6.89 5.30
CA LYS A 105 7.78 -6.29 6.15
C LYS A 105 6.72 -5.59 5.32
N THR A 106 5.63 -5.21 5.98
CA THR A 106 4.52 -4.51 5.33
C THR A 106 4.27 -3.14 5.94
N ILE A 107 3.92 -2.18 5.09
CA ILE A 107 3.65 -0.79 5.44
C ILE A 107 2.22 -0.46 5.06
N ALA A 108 1.38 -0.13 6.03
CA ALA A 108 0.03 0.35 5.81
C ALA A 108 -0.02 1.87 5.97
N VAL A 109 -0.27 2.57 4.87
CA VAL A 109 -0.53 4.01 4.92
C VAL A 109 -2.01 4.20 5.19
N CYS A 110 -2.43 5.01 6.16
CA CYS A 110 -3.81 5.16 6.64
C CYS A 110 -4.41 6.54 6.30
N GLY A 111 -5.72 6.59 6.08
CA GLY A 111 -6.48 7.82 5.75
C GLY A 111 -7.08 8.54 6.95
N ASN A 112 -6.58 8.28 8.15
CA ASN A 112 -7.11 8.75 9.43
C ASN A 112 -6.02 8.72 10.51
N GLY A 113 -6.32 9.26 11.69
CA GLY A 113 -5.40 9.21 12.83
C GLY A 113 -5.16 7.76 13.27
N LEU A 114 -3.91 7.43 13.62
CA LEU A 114 -3.50 6.07 13.99
C LEU A 114 -4.04 5.61 15.36
N ASP A 115 -4.73 6.47 16.10
CA ASP A 115 -5.49 6.11 17.31
C ASP A 115 -6.77 5.32 17.00
N ARG A 116 -7.14 5.19 15.71
CA ARG A 116 -8.33 4.49 15.24
C ARG A 116 -8.00 3.60 14.05
N THR A 117 -8.44 2.35 14.07
CA THR A 117 -8.35 1.50 12.88
C THR A 117 -9.53 1.75 11.94
N TYR A 118 -9.24 1.92 10.65
CA TYR A 118 -10.24 1.92 9.60
C TYR A 118 -9.73 1.09 8.40
N PRO A 119 -10.52 0.12 7.90
CA PRO A 119 -11.83 -0.27 8.42
C PRO A 119 -11.75 -0.95 9.81
N PRO A 120 -12.81 -0.90 10.65
CA PRO A 120 -12.78 -1.46 12.00
C PRO A 120 -12.46 -2.97 12.07
N GLU A 121 -12.86 -3.73 11.06
CA GLU A 121 -12.64 -5.18 10.94
C GLU A 121 -11.15 -5.51 10.76
N HIS A 122 -10.36 -4.55 10.30
CA HIS A 122 -8.91 -4.69 10.14
C HIS A 122 -8.15 -4.40 11.44
N ARG A 123 -8.82 -4.35 12.59
CA ARG A 123 -8.23 -4.10 13.91
C ARG A 123 -7.08 -5.06 14.24
N GLU A 124 -7.31 -6.36 14.09
CA GLU A 124 -6.28 -7.37 14.37
C GLU A 124 -5.11 -7.26 13.37
N LEU A 125 -5.43 -7.08 12.09
CA LEU A 125 -4.42 -6.86 11.05
C LEU A 125 -3.56 -5.62 11.37
N ALA A 126 -4.18 -4.51 11.77
CA ALA A 126 -3.46 -3.28 12.12
C ALA A 126 -2.54 -3.49 13.33
N ALA A 127 -2.99 -4.23 14.36
CA ALA A 127 -2.15 -4.56 15.51
C ALA A 127 -0.94 -5.41 15.10
N ARG A 128 -1.14 -6.40 14.22
CA ARG A 128 -0.05 -7.22 13.70
C ARG A 128 0.95 -6.41 12.87
N ILE A 129 0.48 -5.46 12.05
CA ILE A 129 1.35 -4.53 11.31
C ILE A 129 2.10 -3.61 12.27
N ALA A 130 1.44 -3.07 13.30
CA ALA A 130 2.10 -2.23 14.31
C ALA A 130 3.28 -2.96 15.00
N MET A 131 3.15 -4.27 15.23
CA MET A 131 4.20 -5.10 15.84
C MET A 131 5.31 -5.49 14.87
N ASN A 132 4.98 -5.80 13.62
CA ASN A 132 5.88 -6.48 12.68
C ASN A 132 6.14 -5.70 11.39
N GLY A 133 5.75 -4.43 11.34
CA GLY A 133 5.80 -3.60 10.15
C GLY A 133 5.66 -2.13 10.52
N LEU A 134 4.91 -1.39 9.71
CA LEU A 134 4.72 0.05 9.90
C LEU A 134 3.28 0.47 9.56
N LEU A 135 2.60 1.09 10.51
CA LEU A 135 1.43 1.92 10.24
C LEU A 135 1.91 3.37 10.05
N LEU A 136 1.44 4.03 8.99
CA LEU A 136 1.84 5.39 8.63
C LEU A 136 0.60 6.25 8.34
N SER A 137 0.58 7.52 8.74
CA SER A 137 -0.50 8.44 8.41
C SER A 137 -0.01 9.88 8.34
N GLU A 138 -0.54 10.67 7.40
CA GLU A 138 -0.36 12.12 7.40
C GLU A 138 -1.28 12.82 8.41
N TYR A 139 -2.28 12.11 8.94
CA TYR A 139 -3.29 12.70 9.81
C TYR A 139 -2.95 12.54 11.30
N PRO A 140 -3.07 13.60 12.11
CA PRO A 140 -2.79 13.54 13.53
C PRO A 140 -3.78 12.63 14.28
N PRO A 141 -3.40 12.11 15.47
CA PRO A 141 -4.32 11.41 16.36
C PRO A 141 -5.62 12.20 16.60
N GLY A 142 -6.75 11.49 16.65
CA GLY A 142 -8.10 12.05 16.75
C GLY A 142 -8.78 12.29 15.40
N THR A 143 -8.04 12.24 14.29
CA THR A 143 -8.61 12.45 12.95
C THR A 143 -9.48 11.28 12.53
N ARG A 144 -10.77 11.54 12.28
CA ARG A 144 -11.73 10.53 11.80
C ARG A 144 -11.53 10.20 10.31
N PRO A 145 -11.86 8.98 9.86
CA PRO A 145 -11.86 8.65 8.44
C PRO A 145 -12.89 9.50 7.69
N LYS A 146 -12.47 10.13 6.58
CA LYS A 146 -13.34 10.90 5.68
C LYS A 146 -13.07 10.47 4.24
N GLY A 147 -14.12 10.46 3.41
CA GLY A 147 -14.02 9.98 2.02
C GLY A 147 -12.86 10.60 1.22
N PHE A 148 -12.66 11.91 1.34
CA PHE A 148 -11.60 12.62 0.63
C PHE A 148 -10.19 12.39 1.20
N HIS A 149 -10.05 11.81 2.40
CA HIS A 149 -8.74 11.45 2.93
C HIS A 149 -8.09 10.30 2.17
N PHE A 150 -8.88 9.35 1.66
CA PHE A 150 -8.34 8.16 1.01
C PHE A 150 -7.66 8.45 -0.33
N PRO A 151 -8.25 9.23 -1.26
CA PRO A 151 -7.54 9.68 -2.46
C PRO A 151 -6.27 10.45 -2.12
N ARG A 152 -6.32 11.37 -1.14
CA ARG A 152 -5.14 12.15 -0.72
C ARG A 152 -4.04 11.26 -0.14
N ARG A 153 -4.39 10.22 0.62
CA ARG A 153 -3.45 9.25 1.17
C ARG A 153 -2.73 8.47 0.08
N ASN A 154 -3.40 8.14 -1.02
CA ASN A 154 -2.84 7.28 -2.07
C ASN A 154 -1.57 7.85 -2.73
N ARG A 155 -1.38 9.17 -2.73
CA ARG A 155 -0.13 9.79 -3.23
C ARG A 155 1.10 9.37 -2.42
N ILE A 156 0.94 9.11 -1.12
CA ILE A 156 2.02 8.65 -0.23
C ILE A 156 2.39 7.20 -0.58
N ILE A 157 1.38 6.35 -0.86
CA ILE A 157 1.61 4.96 -1.31
C ILE A 157 2.40 4.97 -2.63
N ALA A 158 1.93 5.74 -3.61
CA ALA A 158 2.57 5.85 -4.92
C ALA A 158 4.02 6.36 -4.80
N ALA A 159 4.24 7.47 -4.07
CA ALA A 159 5.56 8.07 -3.96
C ALA A 159 6.58 7.19 -3.25
N LEU A 160 6.21 6.49 -2.18
CA LEU A 160 7.11 5.59 -1.45
C LEU A 160 7.47 4.33 -2.24
N SER A 161 6.60 3.88 -3.14
CA SER A 161 6.83 2.68 -3.95
C SER A 161 7.78 2.93 -5.12
N LEU A 162 8.54 1.89 -5.51
CA LEU A 162 9.27 1.86 -6.77
C LEU A 162 8.34 1.60 -7.97
N GLY A 163 7.27 0.86 -7.72
CA GLY A 163 6.22 0.58 -8.70
C GLY A 163 4.95 0.10 -8.01
N VAL A 164 3.84 0.14 -8.74
CA VAL A 164 2.50 -0.20 -8.25
C VAL A 164 1.95 -1.38 -9.04
N VAL A 165 1.62 -2.45 -8.33
CA VAL A 165 0.91 -3.61 -8.87
C VAL A 165 -0.59 -3.47 -8.61
N VAL A 166 -1.37 -3.41 -9.68
CA VAL A 166 -2.83 -3.32 -9.67
C VAL A 166 -3.41 -4.70 -9.96
N ILE A 167 -4.06 -5.31 -8.96
CA ILE A 167 -4.62 -6.67 -9.08
C ILE A 167 -6.00 -6.66 -9.77
N GLU A 168 -6.91 -5.84 -9.26
CA GLU A 168 -8.27 -5.66 -9.81
C GLU A 168 -8.66 -4.19 -9.66
N ALA A 169 -9.07 -3.54 -10.75
CA ALA A 169 -9.51 -2.16 -10.73
C ALA A 169 -10.74 -1.96 -11.61
N ALA A 170 -11.89 -1.71 -10.97
CA ALA A 170 -13.08 -1.24 -11.66
C ALA A 170 -12.88 0.21 -12.14
N GLN A 171 -13.70 0.65 -13.10
CA GLN A 171 -13.74 2.04 -13.52
C GLN A 171 -14.04 2.96 -12.32
N LYS A 172 -13.36 4.12 -12.25
CA LYS A 172 -13.47 5.09 -11.13
C LYS A 172 -13.12 4.53 -9.73
N SER A 173 -12.36 3.44 -9.65
CA SER A 173 -11.89 2.89 -8.38
C SER A 173 -10.75 3.73 -7.76
N GLY A 174 -10.59 3.63 -6.44
CA GLY A 174 -9.50 4.31 -5.74
C GLY A 174 -8.10 3.77 -6.09
N SER A 175 -7.99 2.52 -6.55
CA SER A 175 -6.73 1.93 -7.01
C SER A 175 -6.25 2.56 -8.33
N LEU A 176 -7.17 2.94 -9.22
CA LEU A 176 -6.83 3.74 -10.42
C LEU A 176 -6.16 5.06 -10.06
N ILE A 177 -6.65 5.74 -9.03
CA ILE A 177 -6.05 7.00 -8.56
C ILE A 177 -4.59 6.76 -8.16
N THR A 178 -4.30 5.67 -7.42
CA THR A 178 -2.92 5.33 -7.04
C THR A 178 -2.05 5.06 -8.26
N ALA A 179 -2.56 4.32 -9.25
CA ALA A 179 -1.84 4.02 -10.48
C ALA A 179 -1.51 5.28 -11.29
N TYR A 180 -2.45 6.21 -11.45
CA TYR A 180 -2.20 7.48 -12.13
C TYR A 180 -1.19 8.36 -11.38
N LEU A 181 -1.29 8.42 -10.05
CA LEU A 181 -0.31 9.14 -9.24
C LEU A 181 1.09 8.53 -9.37
N ALA A 182 1.19 7.21 -9.43
CA ALA A 182 2.46 6.51 -9.63
C ALA A 182 3.07 6.82 -11.00
N SER A 183 2.28 6.72 -12.08
CA SER A 183 2.72 7.08 -13.42
C SER A 183 3.17 8.54 -13.51
N ALA A 184 2.43 9.48 -12.90
CA ALA A 184 2.80 10.89 -12.85
C ALA A 184 4.13 11.16 -12.10
N LEU A 185 4.51 10.28 -11.17
CA LEU A 185 5.78 10.32 -10.43
C LEU A 185 6.89 9.53 -11.15
N GLY A 186 6.65 9.03 -12.37
CA GLY A 186 7.59 8.20 -13.11
C GLY A 186 7.83 6.83 -12.47
N ARG A 187 6.85 6.30 -11.72
CA ARG A 187 6.89 4.94 -11.16
C ARG A 187 6.24 3.97 -12.13
N GLU A 188 6.79 2.76 -12.17
CA GLU A 188 6.22 1.68 -12.98
C GLU A 188 4.82 1.30 -12.49
N VAL A 189 3.92 1.07 -13.44
CA VAL A 189 2.55 0.59 -13.15
C VAL A 189 2.38 -0.76 -13.81
N PHE A 190 2.19 -1.78 -12.99
CA PHE A 190 1.98 -3.16 -13.39
C PHE A 190 0.52 -3.53 -13.17
N VAL A 191 -0.11 -4.16 -14.17
CA VAL A 191 -1.54 -4.42 -14.12
C VAL A 191 -1.82 -5.85 -14.52
N LEU A 192 -2.59 -6.55 -13.69
CA LEU A 192 -3.06 -7.88 -14.03
C LEU A 192 -4.27 -7.76 -14.97
N PRO A 193 -4.29 -8.52 -16.07
CA PRO A 193 -5.45 -8.60 -16.93
C PRO A 193 -6.54 -9.46 -16.29
N GLY A 194 -7.78 -9.28 -16.75
CA GLY A 194 -8.89 -10.17 -16.42
C GLY A 194 -9.94 -10.16 -17.52
N SER A 195 -11.07 -10.85 -17.28
CA SER A 195 -12.13 -10.98 -18.28
C SER A 195 -12.69 -9.61 -18.70
N ILE A 196 -12.80 -9.36 -20.00
CA ILE A 196 -13.46 -8.17 -20.57
C ILE A 196 -14.95 -8.08 -20.22
N SER A 197 -15.58 -9.20 -19.83
CA SER A 197 -16.97 -9.21 -19.37
C SER A 197 -17.14 -8.83 -17.90
N SER A 198 -16.03 -8.67 -17.16
CA SER A 198 -16.06 -8.37 -15.74
C SER A 198 -15.83 -6.87 -15.48
N PRO A 199 -16.77 -6.15 -14.85
CA PRO A 199 -16.61 -4.74 -14.55
C PRO A 199 -15.49 -4.45 -13.55
N LEU A 200 -15.00 -5.48 -12.84
CA LEU A 200 -13.84 -5.37 -11.94
C LEU A 200 -12.52 -5.13 -12.67
N PHE A 201 -12.46 -5.34 -13.98
CA PHE A 201 -11.24 -5.18 -14.77
C PHE A 201 -11.30 -4.03 -15.78
N GLU A 202 -12.41 -3.31 -15.93
CA GLU A 202 -12.53 -2.18 -16.87
C GLU A 202 -11.43 -1.13 -16.66
N GLY A 203 -11.14 -0.79 -15.40
CA GLY A 203 -10.05 0.11 -15.04
C GLY A 203 -8.67 -0.50 -15.28
N SER A 204 -8.50 -1.79 -15.00
CA SER A 204 -7.26 -2.51 -15.32
C SER A 204 -6.97 -2.47 -16.83
N HIS A 205 -7.98 -2.71 -17.68
CA HIS A 205 -7.84 -2.64 -19.13
C HIS A 205 -7.52 -1.23 -19.60
N GLN A 206 -8.17 -0.21 -19.02
CA GLN A 206 -7.86 1.18 -19.30
C GLN A 206 -6.39 1.50 -19.00
N LEU A 207 -5.88 1.14 -17.83
CA LEU A 207 -4.47 1.37 -17.48
C LEU A 207 -3.52 0.71 -18.49
N ILE A 208 -3.81 -0.53 -18.90
CA ILE A 208 -3.00 -1.26 -19.89
C ILE A 208 -3.02 -0.54 -21.25
N GLN A 209 -4.19 -0.07 -21.69
CA GLN A 209 -4.33 0.69 -22.93
C GLN A 209 -3.60 2.04 -22.89
N GLU A 210 -3.48 2.64 -21.71
CA GLU A 210 -2.76 3.89 -21.46
C GLU A 210 -1.26 3.68 -21.24
N GLY A 211 -0.76 2.45 -21.37
CA GLY A 211 0.67 2.13 -21.38
C GLY A 211 1.21 1.48 -20.10
N ALA A 212 0.36 1.18 -19.12
CA ALA A 212 0.78 0.37 -17.97
C ALA A 212 1.17 -1.05 -18.42
N LYS A 213 2.22 -1.62 -17.81
CA LYS A 213 2.70 -2.95 -18.19
C LYS A 213 1.72 -4.02 -17.73
N LEU A 214 1.24 -4.81 -18.69
CA LEU A 214 0.52 -6.05 -18.37
C LEU A 214 1.48 -7.06 -17.73
N VAL A 215 1.10 -7.60 -16.57
CA VAL A 215 1.84 -8.66 -15.88
C VAL A 215 0.97 -9.89 -15.66
N ARG A 216 1.57 -11.07 -15.82
CA ARG A 216 0.92 -12.38 -15.66
C ARG A 216 1.33 -13.04 -14.34
N HIS A 217 2.55 -12.77 -13.90
CA HIS A 217 3.13 -13.28 -12.66
C HIS A 217 4.14 -12.30 -12.07
N ALA A 218 4.53 -12.49 -10.80
CA ALA A 218 5.44 -11.59 -10.10
C ALA A 218 6.80 -11.42 -10.80
N GLN A 219 7.26 -12.43 -11.56
CA GLN A 219 8.49 -12.31 -12.32
C GLN A 219 8.45 -11.22 -13.41
N ASP A 220 7.29 -10.97 -14.04
CA ASP A 220 7.18 -9.91 -15.06
C ASP A 220 7.36 -8.51 -14.43
N VAL A 221 7.11 -8.37 -13.13
CA VAL A 221 7.37 -7.16 -12.32
C VAL A 221 8.85 -7.05 -12.02
N LEU A 222 9.48 -8.13 -11.53
CA LEU A 222 10.88 -8.14 -11.15
C LEU A 222 11.82 -7.82 -12.32
N GLU A 223 11.46 -8.24 -13.53
CA GLU A 223 12.23 -7.98 -14.75
C GLU A 223 12.28 -6.50 -15.16
N GLU A 224 11.32 -5.69 -14.73
CA GLU A 224 11.27 -4.25 -15.04
C GLU A 224 11.87 -3.37 -13.94
N LEU A 225 12.06 -3.93 -12.76
CA LEU A 225 12.63 -3.16 -11.66
C LEU A 225 14.13 -3.02 -11.89
N PRO A 226 14.72 -1.86 -11.53
CA PRO A 226 16.16 -1.67 -11.66
C PRO A 226 16.92 -2.80 -10.94
N ASN A 227 17.93 -3.39 -11.61
CA ASN A 227 18.80 -4.46 -11.09
C ASN A 227 19.64 -4.07 -9.84
N VAL A 228 19.34 -2.95 -9.19
CA VAL A 228 20.17 -2.27 -8.19
C VAL A 228 20.19 -3.02 -6.85
N TYR A 229 19.50 -4.16 -6.72
CA TYR A 229 19.27 -4.85 -5.44
C TYR A 229 19.66 -6.33 -5.41
N LEU A 230 20.37 -6.82 -6.44
CA LEU A 230 21.02 -8.14 -6.41
C LEU A 230 22.49 -8.00 -5.95
N HIS A 231 22.71 -7.55 -4.71
CA HIS A 231 24.02 -7.63 -4.04
C HIS A 231 23.83 -7.99 -2.57
#